data_AF-A0A8C5GSH7-F1
#
_entry.id   AF-A0A8C5GSH7-F1
#
_cell.length_a   1.000
_cell.length_b   1.000
_cell.length_c   1.000
_cell.angle_alpha   90.00
_cell.angle_beta   90.00
_cell.angle_gamma   90.00
#
_symmetry.space_group_name_H-M   'P 1'
#
loop_
_entity.id
_entity.type
_entity.pdbx_description
1 polymer ?
#
loop_
_entity_poly.entity_id
_entity_poly.type
_entity_poly.pdbx_seq_one_letter_code
_entity_poly.pdbx_strand_id
1 'polypeptide(L)'
;MTLSCSVLLVALLLFQAPSLLTLAEDNSIPGEWVLLHVVQGHIGAGNYSYLRLNHDGRIILHMQSLKGDADLYVSDKTLHPNFDTYKLQSVTCGPDMVVVPGDFTRPVAPREVLHHHVKCEH
;
A
#
# COMPACT_ATOMS: atom_id res chain seq x y z
N MET A 1 -42.04 2.48 -44.74
CA MET A 1 -40.97 1.85 -43.94
C MET A 1 -40.49 2.86 -42.91
N THR A 2 -41.24 3.04 -41.82
CA THR A 2 -40.88 3.96 -40.74
C THR A 2 -40.08 3.18 -39.71
N LEU A 3 -38.76 3.15 -39.89
CA LEU A 3 -37.85 2.61 -38.90
C LEU A 3 -37.93 3.53 -37.67
N SER A 4 -38.61 3.05 -36.64
CA SER A 4 -38.94 3.81 -35.43
C SER A 4 -37.65 4.27 -34.73
N CYS A 5 -37.52 5.59 -34.56
CA CYS A 5 -36.42 6.28 -33.87
C CYS A 5 -36.14 5.71 -32.47
N SER A 6 -37.16 5.09 -31.85
CA SER A 6 -37.10 4.44 -30.55
C SER A 6 -36.12 3.26 -30.49
N VAL A 7 -35.93 2.54 -31.59
CA VAL A 7 -35.00 1.38 -31.63
C VAL A 7 -33.54 1.87 -31.65
N LEU A 8 -33.27 3.02 -32.29
CA LEU A 8 -31.94 3.63 -32.32
C LEU A 8 -31.52 4.14 -30.95
N LEU A 9 -32.44 4.76 -30.21
CA LEU A 9 -32.18 5.28 -28.85
C LEU A 9 -31.86 4.16 -27.85
N VAL A 10 -32.54 3.01 -27.93
CA VAL A 10 -32.26 1.86 -27.05
C VAL A 10 -30.89 1.23 -27.39
N ALA A 11 -30.53 1.15 -28.67
CA ALA A 11 -29.22 0.64 -29.09
C ALA A 11 -28.06 1.56 -28.66
N LEU A 12 -28.27 2.88 -28.69
CA LEU A 12 -27.29 3.88 -28.21
C LEU A 12 -27.10 3.83 -26.69
N LEU A 13 -28.16 3.57 -25.92
CA LEU A 13 -28.08 3.46 -24.46
C LEU A 13 -27.36 2.19 -24.00
N LEU A 14 -27.42 1.09 -24.77
CA LEU A 14 -26.69 -0.14 -24.45
C LEU A 14 -25.19 -0.08 -24.83
N PHE A 15 -24.79 0.86 -25.68
CA PHE A 15 -23.40 1.03 -26.13
C PHE A 15 -22.53 1.86 -25.18
N GLN A 16 -23.10 2.49 -24.15
CA GLN A 16 -22.35 3.33 -23.20
C GLN A 16 -21.95 2.62 -21.90
N ALA A 17 -22.11 1.30 -21.80
CA ALA A 17 -21.79 0.55 -20.59
C ALA A 17 -20.54 -0.36 -20.61
N PRO A 18 -19.47 -0.16 -21.41
CA PRO A 18 -18.24 -0.93 -21.23
C PRO A 18 -17.17 -0.18 -20.40
N SER A 19 -17.55 0.53 -19.33
CA SER A 19 -16.55 1.30 -18.55
C SER A 19 -16.72 1.31 -17.03
N LEU A 20 -17.64 0.53 -16.45
CA LEU A 20 -17.95 0.61 -15.00
C LEU A 20 -17.24 -0.43 -14.11
N LEU A 21 -16.26 -1.19 -14.64
CA LEU A 21 -15.63 -2.30 -13.89
C LEU A 21 -14.09 -2.28 -13.87
N THR A 22 -13.46 -1.12 -13.76
CA THR A 22 -12.03 -1.03 -13.40
C THR A 22 -11.79 0.08 -12.38
N LEU A 23 -12.29 -0.14 -11.16
CA LEU A 23 -11.76 0.52 -9.97
C LEU A 23 -11.48 -0.53 -8.89
N ALA A 24 -10.83 -1.61 -9.29
CA ALA A 24 -9.92 -2.29 -8.38
C ALA A 24 -8.55 -1.79 -8.79
N GLU A 25 -7.99 -0.87 -8.01
CA GLU A 25 -6.57 -0.57 -8.10
C GLU A 25 -5.84 -1.90 -7.89
N ASP A 26 -5.37 -2.47 -8.99
CA ASP A 26 -4.60 -3.70 -8.97
C ASP A 26 -3.27 -3.38 -8.29
N ASN A 27 -3.22 -3.55 -6.97
CA ASN A 27 -2.02 -3.52 -6.14
C ASN A 27 -1.16 -4.77 -6.40
N SER A 28 -1.10 -5.24 -7.65
CA SER A 28 -0.32 -6.41 -8.01
C SER A 28 1.16 -6.07 -7.94
N ILE A 29 1.88 -6.84 -7.13
CA ILE A 29 3.34 -6.81 -7.13
C ILE A 29 3.79 -7.20 -8.55
N PRO A 30 4.63 -6.39 -9.23
CA PRO A 30 5.03 -6.69 -10.59
C PRO A 30 5.67 -8.08 -10.70
N GLY A 31 5.41 -8.82 -11.78
CA GLY A 31 5.85 -10.22 -11.91
C GLY A 31 7.38 -10.45 -11.90
N GLU A 32 8.18 -9.39 -11.90
CA GLU A 32 9.64 -9.44 -11.78
C GLU A 32 10.12 -9.53 -10.31
N TRP A 33 9.26 -9.23 -9.34
CA TRP A 33 9.64 -9.25 -7.92
C TRP A 33 9.44 -10.62 -7.29
N VAL A 34 10.42 -11.01 -6.47
CA VAL A 34 10.35 -12.22 -5.65
C VAL A 34 9.87 -11.85 -4.25
N LEU A 35 8.80 -12.51 -3.79
CA LEU A 35 8.32 -12.38 -2.42
C LEU A 35 9.35 -12.96 -1.45
N LEU A 36 9.92 -12.11 -0.59
CA LEU A 36 10.93 -12.52 0.38
C LEU A 36 10.30 -13.04 1.67
N HIS A 37 9.37 -12.26 2.25
CA HIS A 37 8.78 -12.56 3.54
C HIS A 37 7.41 -11.90 3.69
N VAL A 38 6.50 -12.56 4.38
CA VAL A 38 5.19 -12.03 4.78
C VAL A 38 5.07 -12.15 6.29
N VAL A 39 4.75 -11.04 6.96
CA VAL A 39 4.46 -11.01 8.39
C VAL A 39 3.01 -10.60 8.56
N GLN A 40 2.30 -11.29 9.44
CA GLN A 40 0.97 -10.90 9.86
C GLN A 40 0.97 -10.73 11.37
N GLY A 41 0.36 -9.65 11.84
CA GLY A 41 0.34 -9.32 13.26
C GLY A 41 -0.79 -8.36 13.62
N HIS A 42 -0.87 -8.05 14.90
CA HIS A 42 -1.73 -7.01 15.43
C HIS A 42 -0.90 -6.09 16.31
N ILE A 43 -1.10 -4.79 16.17
CA ILE A 43 -0.40 -3.76 16.91
C ILE A 43 -1.46 -2.96 17.65
N GLY A 44 -1.21 -2.66 18.92
CA GLY A 44 -2.10 -1.80 19.71
C GLY A 44 -1.85 -0.32 19.41
N ALA A 45 -2.87 0.52 19.60
CA ALA A 45 -2.75 1.97 19.47
C ALA A 45 -1.58 2.52 20.30
N GLY A 46 -0.70 3.31 19.67
CA GLY A 46 0.47 3.90 20.35
C GLY A 46 1.59 2.90 20.64
N ASN A 47 1.48 1.68 20.13
CA ASN A 47 2.53 0.66 20.19
C ASN A 47 3.16 0.45 18.81
N TYR A 48 4.24 -0.31 18.78
CA TYR A 48 5.12 -0.43 17.63
C TYR A 48 5.59 -1.87 17.46
N SER A 49 5.61 -2.33 16.21
CA SER A 49 6.29 -3.56 15.81
C SER A 49 7.54 -3.22 15.01
N TYR A 50 8.62 -3.94 15.29
CA TYR A 50 9.91 -3.73 14.63
C TYR A 50 10.29 -5.00 13.88
N LEU A 51 10.55 -4.85 12.59
CA LEU A 51 11.06 -5.91 11.74
C LEU A 51 12.51 -5.56 11.34
N ARG A 52 13.34 -6.57 11.08
CA ARG A 52 14.69 -6.36 10.56
C ARG A 52 14.81 -7.06 9.20
N LEU A 53 15.27 -6.32 8.21
CA LEU A 53 15.50 -6.80 6.86
C LEU A 53 17.01 -6.88 6.61
N ASN A 54 17.48 -8.11 6.40
CA ASN A 54 18.89 -8.41 6.12
C ASN A 54 19.17 -8.65 4.64
N HIS A 55 18.14 -8.80 3.80
CA HIS A 55 18.30 -9.09 2.38
C HIS A 55 19.03 -7.97 1.67
N ASP A 56 19.95 -8.30 0.76
CA ASP A 56 20.65 -7.33 -0.07
C ASP A 56 19.80 -6.85 -1.26
N GLY A 57 20.20 -5.70 -1.82
CA GLY A 57 19.55 -5.12 -3.00
C GLY A 57 18.29 -4.31 -2.72
N ARG A 58 17.61 -3.93 -3.80
CA ARG A 58 16.39 -3.13 -3.71
C ARG A 58 15.24 -4.00 -3.18
N ILE A 59 14.54 -3.53 -2.16
CA ILE A 59 13.40 -4.24 -1.55
C ILE A 59 12.19 -3.33 -1.59
N ILE A 60 11.01 -3.92 -1.81
CA ILE A 60 9.74 -3.22 -1.65
C ILE A 60 9.09 -3.74 -0.38
N LEU A 61 8.74 -2.82 0.52
CA LEU A 61 7.87 -3.09 1.64
C LEU A 61 6.47 -2.71 1.23
N HIS A 62 5.55 -3.66 1.32
CA HIS A 62 4.15 -3.48 1.07
C HIS A 62 3.39 -3.95 2.31
N MET A 63 2.59 -3.06 2.89
CA MET A 63 1.81 -3.30 4.07
C MET A 63 0.34 -3.01 3.77
N GLN A 64 -0.52 -3.91 4.23
CA GLN A 64 -1.96 -3.75 4.10
C GLN A 64 -2.59 -3.78 5.50
N SER A 65 -3.15 -2.64 5.91
CA SER A 65 -3.90 -2.52 7.14
C SER A 65 -5.26 -3.24 6.99
N LEU A 66 -5.47 -4.31 7.75
CA LEU A 66 -6.76 -5.04 7.75
C LEU A 66 -7.84 -4.31 8.57
N LYS A 67 -7.43 -3.60 9.61
CA LYS A 67 -8.30 -2.79 10.48
C LYS A 67 -7.49 -1.66 11.12
N GLY A 68 -8.05 -0.46 11.12
CA GLY A 68 -7.33 0.74 11.55
C GLY A 68 -6.39 1.22 10.45
N ASP A 69 -5.46 2.10 10.82
CA ASP A 69 -4.47 2.68 9.94
C ASP A 69 -3.10 2.55 10.60
N ALA A 70 -2.24 1.72 10.02
CA ALA A 70 -0.87 1.57 10.45
C ALA A 70 0.02 2.34 9.46
N ASP A 71 1.08 2.94 9.97
CA ASP A 71 2.07 3.69 9.22
C ASP A 71 3.38 2.90 9.15
N LEU A 72 4.13 3.06 8.06
CA LEU A 72 5.43 2.42 7.88
C LEU A 72 6.57 3.45 7.95
N TYR A 73 7.57 3.18 8.79
CA TYR A 73 8.79 4.00 8.91
C TYR A 73 10.03 3.12 8.75
N VAL A 74 11.03 3.59 8.02
CA VAL A 74 12.23 2.79 7.72
C VAL A 74 13.49 3.60 8.00
N SER A 75 14.47 2.96 8.64
CA SER A 75 15.79 3.54 8.88
C SER A 75 16.91 2.50 8.74
N ASP A 76 18.07 2.97 8.28
CA ASP A 76 19.35 2.26 8.27
C ASP A 76 20.31 2.78 9.36
N LYS A 77 19.92 3.82 10.10
CA LYS A 77 20.74 4.44 11.18
C LYS A 77 20.34 3.99 12.58
N THR A 78 19.11 3.53 12.75
CA THR A 78 18.57 3.08 14.02
C THR A 78 17.74 1.82 13.83
N LEU A 79 17.80 0.92 14.80
CA LEU A 79 16.97 -0.29 14.85
C LEU A 79 15.53 -0.01 15.32
N HIS A 80 15.28 1.21 15.82
CA HIS A 80 14.00 1.65 16.31
C HIS A 80 13.71 3.03 15.72
N PRO A 81 13.35 3.13 14.42
CA PRO A 81 12.88 4.40 13.89
C PRO A 81 11.63 4.86 14.65
N ASN A 82 11.24 6.11 14.48
CA ASN A 82 9.93 6.58 14.93
C ASN A 82 9.40 7.71 14.05
N PHE A 83 8.25 8.29 14.42
CA PHE A 83 7.62 9.36 13.63
C PHE A 83 8.48 10.63 13.53
N ASP A 84 9.47 10.81 14.40
CA ASP A 84 10.45 11.91 14.32
C ASP A 84 11.79 11.48 13.69
N THR A 85 12.09 10.18 13.71
CA THR A 85 13.40 9.63 13.34
C THR A 85 13.28 8.50 12.34
N TYR A 86 13.25 8.85 11.05
CA TYR A 86 13.17 7.92 9.93
C TYR A 86 13.99 8.42 8.75
N LYS A 87 14.23 7.53 7.78
CA LYS A 87 14.84 7.86 6.49
C LYS A 87 13.84 7.78 5.35
N LEU A 88 12.91 6.81 5.42
CA LEU A 88 11.77 6.67 4.50
C LEU A 88 10.50 6.43 5.32
N GLN A 89 9.35 6.82 4.77
CA GLN A 89 8.05 6.57 5.38
C GLN A 89 6.95 6.40 4.34
N SER A 90 5.86 5.74 4.73
CA SER A 90 4.55 5.81 4.09
C SER A 90 3.50 5.90 5.20
N VAL A 91 2.64 6.89 5.09
CA VAL A 91 1.65 7.29 6.13
C VAL A 91 0.29 7.51 5.48
N THR A 92 -0.14 6.56 4.66
CA THR A 92 -1.32 6.70 3.81
C THR A 92 -2.52 5.99 4.40
N CYS A 93 -3.72 6.47 4.09
CA CYS A 93 -4.99 5.91 4.52
C CYS A 93 -5.39 4.63 3.76
N GLY A 94 -4.47 3.70 3.57
CA GLY A 94 -4.62 2.59 2.62
C GLY A 94 -3.42 1.65 2.60
N PRO A 95 -3.12 1.02 1.46
CA PRO A 95 -1.91 0.20 1.34
C PRO A 95 -0.67 1.09 1.37
N ASP A 96 0.24 0.83 2.32
CA ASP A 96 1.50 1.54 2.41
C ASP A 96 2.59 0.81 1.66
N MET A 97 3.33 1.56 0.84
CA MET A 97 4.44 1.04 0.06
C MET A 97 5.67 1.90 0.23
N VAL A 98 6.79 1.28 0.60
CA VAL A 98 8.11 1.93 0.68
C VAL A 98 9.12 1.12 -0.12
N VAL A 99 9.77 1.76 -1.08
CA VAL A 99 10.91 1.19 -1.80
C VAL A 99 12.17 1.48 -1.01
N VAL A 100 12.85 0.42 -0.53
CA VAL A 100 14.14 0.50 0.15
C VAL A 100 15.25 0.33 -0.89
N PRO A 101 16.05 1.37 -1.15
CA PRO A 101 17.20 1.31 -2.05
C PRO A 101 18.25 0.27 -1.63
N GLY A 102 19.02 -0.22 -2.60
CA GLY A 102 20.06 -1.24 -2.36
C GLY A 102 21.27 -0.73 -1.58
N ASP A 103 21.51 0.58 -1.56
CA ASP A 103 22.59 1.28 -0.86
C ASP A 103 22.29 1.54 0.63
N PHE A 104 21.13 1.11 1.15
CA PHE A 104 20.84 1.17 2.58
C PHE A 104 21.80 0.29 3.38
N THR A 105 22.36 0.85 4.44
CA THR A 105 23.22 0.08 5.36
C THR A 105 22.37 -0.97 6.07
N ARG A 106 22.82 -2.23 6.05
CA ARG A 106 22.07 -3.35 6.62
C ARG A 106 22.58 -3.73 8.02
N PRO A 107 21.72 -4.22 8.93
CA PRO A 107 20.28 -4.49 8.77
C PRO A 107 19.44 -3.22 8.62
N VAL A 108 18.48 -3.23 7.70
CA VAL A 108 17.47 -2.18 7.65
C VAL A 108 16.42 -2.51 8.69
N ALA A 109 16.07 -1.57 9.54
CA ALA A 109 14.97 -1.72 10.49
C ALA A 109 13.74 -0.98 9.98
N PRO A 110 12.82 -1.68 9.29
CA PRO A 110 11.44 -1.20 9.19
C PRO A 110 10.77 -1.25 10.57
N ARG A 111 9.99 -0.22 10.84
CA ARG A 111 9.04 -0.15 11.93
C ARG A 111 7.66 0.01 11.36
N GLU A 112 6.77 -0.83 11.83
CA GLU A 112 5.34 -0.68 11.67
C GLU A 112 4.80 0.03 12.92
N VAL A 113 4.10 1.13 12.69
CA VAL A 113 3.52 1.96 13.74
C VAL A 113 2.02 1.86 13.60
N LEU A 114 1.31 1.38 14.62
CA LEU A 114 -0.13 1.67 14.69
C LEU A 114 -0.32 2.99 15.42
N HIS A 115 -0.32 4.09 14.66
CA HIS A 115 -0.72 5.38 15.20
C HIS A 115 -2.23 5.52 15.11
N HIS A 116 -2.90 5.32 16.24
CA HIS A 116 -4.33 5.56 16.38
C HIS A 116 -4.59 7.06 16.59
N HIS A 117 -4.23 7.91 15.62
CA HIS A 117 -4.87 9.22 15.44
C HIS A 117 -4.66 9.84 14.05
N VAL A 118 -5.67 9.61 13.20
CA VAL A 118 -6.39 10.60 12.36
C VAL A 118 -5.60 11.35 11.29
N LYS A 119 -5.72 10.88 10.03
CA LYS A 119 -6.35 11.70 8.97
C LYS A 119 -7.00 10.90 7.84
N CYS A 120 -7.73 9.84 8.16
CA CYS A 120 -8.62 9.18 7.18
C CYS A 120 -10.08 9.53 7.51
N GLU A 121 -10.43 10.82 7.39
CA GLU A 121 -11.84 11.17 7.24
C GLU A 121 -12.24 10.83 5.80
N HIS A 122 -13.27 9.98 5.65
CA HIS A 122 -13.93 9.76 4.37
C HIS A 122 -14.89 10.93 4.10
#